data_AF-A0A1C6QL09-F1
#
_entry.id   AF-A0A1C6QL09-F1
#
_cell.length_a   1.000
_cell.length_b   1.000
_cell.length_c   1.000
_cell.angle_alpha   90.00
_cell.angle_beta   90.00
_cell.angle_gamma   90.00
#
_symmetry.space_group_name_H-M   'P 1'
#
loop_
_entity.id
_entity.type
_entity.pdbx_description
1 polymer ?
#
loop_
_entity_poly.entity_id
_entity_poly.type
_entity_poly.pdbx_seq_one_letter_code
_entity_poly.pdbx_strand_id
1 'polypeptide(L)'
;MYAAFDELAAAAEVYDELLYDTYDEVTPFEIPGNEALPAYAGPEEPSALSVLIRRDYTVAAPQRLLHQAQRIADLDPDAADEAAGPAADAAAVVGTSVHAALGVLFGEFEPDEIASRHKEFGLEEGDSTLWVAAADEPAEPGEWLSAPFDQADPQRVVCRFDVSAVFDEELGDDDLMEPLDRER
;
A
#
# COMPACT_ATOMS: atom_id res chain seq x y z
N MET A 1 14.46 -15.40 -16.30
CA MET A 1 14.15 -16.08 -15.03
C MET A 1 12.65 -16.30 -14.90
N TYR A 2 11.82 -15.30 -15.23
CA TYR A 2 10.34 -15.41 -15.25
C TYR A 2 9.76 -16.54 -16.13
N ALA A 3 10.28 -16.74 -17.35
CA ALA A 3 9.73 -17.76 -18.26
C ALA A 3 9.71 -19.21 -17.71
N ALA A 4 10.75 -19.61 -16.95
CA ALA A 4 10.80 -20.96 -16.38
C ALA A 4 9.82 -21.13 -15.21
N PHE A 5 9.47 -20.03 -14.53
CA PHE A 5 8.46 -20.02 -13.47
C PHE A 5 7.04 -20.08 -14.08
N ASP A 6 6.79 -19.32 -15.15
CA ASP A 6 5.51 -19.33 -15.88
C ASP A 6 5.22 -20.73 -16.47
N GLU A 7 6.25 -21.37 -17.04
CA GLU A 7 6.13 -22.75 -17.55
C GLU A 7 5.82 -23.76 -16.44
N LEU A 8 6.37 -23.57 -15.23
CA LEU A 8 6.10 -24.43 -14.08
C LEU A 8 4.66 -24.23 -13.57
N ALA A 9 4.19 -22.99 -13.49
CA ALA A 9 2.82 -22.68 -13.08
C ALA A 9 1.79 -23.28 -14.05
N ALA A 10 1.98 -23.09 -15.36
CA ALA A 10 1.12 -23.69 -16.39
C ALA A 10 1.13 -25.23 -16.34
N ALA A 11 2.29 -25.84 -16.09
CA ALA A 11 2.38 -27.30 -15.94
C ALA A 11 1.66 -27.81 -14.68
N ALA A 12 1.64 -27.01 -13.61
CA ALA A 12 0.95 -27.36 -12.37
C ALA A 12 -0.58 -27.24 -12.52
N GLU A 13 -1.10 -26.25 -13.23
CA GLU A 13 -2.53 -26.14 -13.55
C GLU A 13 -3.01 -27.38 -14.33
N VAL A 14 -2.27 -27.78 -15.36
CA VAL A 14 -2.59 -28.99 -16.15
C VAL A 14 -2.54 -30.26 -15.29
N TYR A 15 -1.61 -30.33 -14.32
CA TYR A 15 -1.53 -31.46 -13.41
C TYR A 15 -2.74 -31.52 -12.45
N ASP A 16 -3.19 -30.38 -11.94
CA ASP A 16 -4.34 -30.28 -11.04
C ASP A 16 -5.63 -30.68 -11.75
N GLU A 17 -5.84 -30.23 -13.00
CA GLU A 17 -6.97 -30.66 -13.85
C GLU A 17 -6.98 -32.19 -14.04
N LEU A 18 -5.82 -32.78 -14.38
CA LEU A 18 -5.72 -34.23 -14.59
C LEU A 18 -5.92 -35.03 -13.30
N LEU A 19 -5.45 -34.51 -12.16
CA LEU A 19 -5.62 -35.12 -10.84
C LEU A 19 -7.10 -35.14 -10.45
N TYR A 20 -7.79 -34.02 -10.68
CA TYR A 20 -9.22 -33.89 -10.44
C TYR A 20 -10.02 -34.84 -11.35
N ASP A 21 -9.76 -34.84 -12.65
CA ASP A 21 -10.46 -35.69 -13.62
C ASP A 21 -10.28 -37.19 -13.34
N THR A 22 -9.11 -37.59 -12.83
CA THR A 22 -8.79 -39.00 -12.62
C THR A 22 -9.17 -39.50 -11.24
N TYR A 23 -9.01 -38.68 -10.21
CA TYR A 23 -9.08 -39.11 -8.81
C TYR A 23 -10.06 -38.29 -7.95
N ASP A 24 -10.70 -37.24 -8.49
CA ASP A 24 -11.54 -36.29 -7.74
C ASP A 24 -10.79 -35.67 -6.53
N GLU A 25 -9.48 -35.48 -6.70
CA GLU A 25 -8.56 -34.89 -5.72
C GLU A 25 -8.01 -33.57 -6.24
N VAL A 26 -7.73 -32.62 -5.35
CA VAL A 26 -7.07 -31.34 -5.64
C VAL A 26 -5.72 -31.27 -4.94
N THR A 27 -4.77 -30.56 -5.53
CA THR A 27 -3.47 -30.35 -4.90
C THR A 27 -3.61 -29.52 -3.61
N PRO A 28 -2.84 -29.85 -2.54
CA PRO A 28 -2.97 -29.18 -1.24
C PRO A 28 -2.26 -27.82 -1.16
N PHE A 29 -1.72 -27.32 -2.27
CA PHE A 29 -1.07 -26.03 -2.38
C PHE A 29 -1.37 -25.42 -3.76
N GLU A 30 -1.66 -24.12 -3.79
CA GLU A 30 -1.75 -23.37 -5.04
C GLU A 30 -0.36 -22.92 -5.47
N ILE A 31 -0.02 -23.12 -6.74
CA ILE A 31 1.17 -22.49 -7.31
C ILE A 31 0.79 -21.04 -7.61
N PRO A 32 1.49 -20.04 -7.04
CA PRO A 32 1.23 -18.65 -7.37
C PRO A 32 1.37 -18.46 -8.88
N GLY A 33 0.26 -18.15 -9.55
CA GLY A 33 0.30 -17.69 -10.92
C GLY A 33 1.08 -16.38 -10.99
N ASN A 34 1.58 -16.03 -12.17
CA ASN A 34 1.84 -14.63 -12.45
C ASN A 34 0.47 -13.94 -12.36
N GLU A 35 0.17 -13.27 -11.24
CA GLU A 35 -1.01 -12.43 -11.05
C GLU A 35 -0.92 -11.21 -11.98
N ALA A 36 -0.85 -11.47 -13.28
CA ALA A 36 -1.13 -10.49 -14.29
C ALA A 36 -2.60 -10.12 -14.09
N LEU A 37 -2.85 -8.84 -13.85
CA LEU A 37 -4.21 -8.32 -13.76
C LEU A 37 -5.00 -8.77 -15.00
N PRO A 38 -6.28 -9.15 -14.84
CA PRO A 38 -7.11 -9.50 -15.98
C PRO A 38 -7.17 -8.33 -16.96
N ALA A 39 -7.43 -8.63 -18.24
CA ALA A 39 -7.50 -7.60 -19.26
C ALA A 39 -8.52 -6.52 -18.88
N TYR A 40 -8.14 -5.25 -19.05
CA TYR A 40 -9.00 -4.10 -18.79
C TYR A 40 -10.31 -4.22 -19.58
N ALA A 41 -11.43 -4.15 -18.87
CA ALA A 41 -12.78 -4.27 -19.42
C ALA A 41 -13.62 -3.00 -19.23
N GLY A 42 -13.00 -1.90 -18.80
CA GLY A 42 -13.67 -0.60 -18.62
C GLY A 42 -13.79 0.21 -19.92
N PRO A 43 -14.35 1.44 -19.83
CA PRO A 43 -14.51 2.32 -20.98
C PRO A 43 -13.16 2.79 -21.57
N GLU A 44 -13.10 3.03 -22.88
CA GLU A 44 -11.92 3.60 -23.55
C GLU A 44 -11.60 5.03 -23.08
N GLU A 45 -12.64 5.82 -22.78
CA GLU A 45 -12.53 7.18 -22.26
C GLU A 45 -13.22 7.27 -20.89
N PRO A 46 -12.51 6.99 -19.77
CA PRO A 46 -13.10 7.05 -18.43
C PRO A 46 -13.41 8.49 -18.01
N SER A 47 -14.61 8.73 -17.51
CA SER A 47 -15.09 10.03 -17.03
C SER A 47 -14.72 10.30 -15.55
N ALA A 48 -14.37 9.26 -14.81
CA ALA A 48 -13.98 9.30 -13.40
C ALA A 48 -12.89 8.26 -13.10
N LEU A 49 -12.06 8.55 -12.09
CA LEU A 49 -10.95 7.69 -11.66
C LEU A 49 -10.96 7.53 -10.15
N SER A 50 -10.55 6.35 -9.69
CA SER A 50 -10.19 6.06 -8.30
C SER A 50 -8.71 5.72 -8.23
N VAL A 51 -8.00 6.35 -7.30
CA VAL A 51 -6.58 6.09 -7.05
C VAL A 51 -6.45 5.41 -5.69
N LEU A 52 -5.97 4.18 -5.69
CA LEU A 52 -5.68 3.42 -4.47
C LEU A 52 -4.18 3.36 -4.28
N ILE A 53 -3.74 3.69 -3.08
CA ILE A 53 -2.31 3.72 -2.73
C ILE A 53 -2.11 2.83 -1.52
N ARG A 54 -1.28 1.81 -1.68
CA ARG A 54 -0.69 1.06 -0.57
C ARG A 54 0.72 1.60 -0.34
N ARG A 55 1.01 2.04 0.88
CA ARG A 55 2.35 2.41 1.35
C ARG A 55 2.68 1.54 2.55
N ASP A 56 3.76 0.78 2.46
CA ASP A 56 4.24 -0.01 3.58
C ASP A 56 5.26 0.81 4.38
N TYR A 57 5.25 0.68 5.70
CA TYR A 57 6.24 1.32 6.57
C TYR A 57 6.77 0.34 7.61
N THR A 58 8.06 0.45 7.89
CA THR A 58 8.69 -0.20 9.05
C THR A 58 8.84 0.81 10.18
N VAL A 59 8.42 0.43 11.40
CA VAL A 59 8.66 1.26 12.59
C VAL A 59 10.12 1.09 13.04
N ALA A 60 11.03 1.88 12.47
CA ALA A 60 12.46 1.76 12.72
C ALA A 60 12.93 2.47 14.00
N ALA A 61 12.29 3.59 14.37
CA ALA A 61 12.63 4.35 15.58
C ALA A 61 11.38 4.64 16.44
N PRO A 62 10.86 3.64 17.19
CA PRO A 62 9.63 3.76 17.97
C PRO A 62 9.62 4.95 18.93
N GLN A 63 10.77 5.34 19.47
CA GLN A 63 10.88 6.46 20.41
C GLN A 63 10.54 7.81 19.77
N ARG A 64 10.85 8.01 18.48
CA ARG A 64 10.47 9.23 17.75
C ARG A 64 8.96 9.32 17.59
N LEU A 65 8.34 8.21 17.23
CA LEU A 65 6.89 8.10 17.12
C LEU A 65 6.20 8.43 18.45
N LEU A 66 6.65 7.82 19.56
CA LEU A 66 6.10 8.09 20.90
C LEU A 66 6.25 9.56 21.29
N HIS A 67 7.41 10.16 21.04
CA HIS A 67 7.66 11.56 21.34
C HIS A 67 6.77 12.50 20.50
N GLN A 68 6.55 12.17 19.23
CA GLN A 68 5.67 12.96 18.38
C GLN A 68 4.21 12.87 18.82
N ALA A 69 3.72 11.67 19.14
CA ALA A 69 2.38 11.48 19.66
C ALA A 69 2.17 12.23 21.00
N GLN A 70 3.16 12.20 21.90
CA GLN A 70 3.10 12.98 23.13
C GLN A 70 3.01 14.48 22.84
N ARG A 71 3.82 14.98 21.91
CA ARG A 71 3.80 16.40 21.53
C ARG A 71 2.45 16.83 20.96
N ILE A 72 1.79 15.97 20.18
CA ILE A 72 0.43 16.22 19.66
C ILE A 72 -0.54 16.30 20.84
N ALA A 73 -0.56 15.29 21.72
CA ALA A 73 -1.46 15.28 22.87
C ALA A 73 -1.24 16.42 23.87
N ASP A 74 -0.01 16.91 24.01
CA ASP A 74 0.30 18.08 24.86
C ASP A 74 -0.27 19.38 24.26
N LEU A 75 -0.38 19.47 22.93
CA LEU A 75 -0.91 20.64 22.21
C LEU A 75 -2.44 20.56 22.03
N ASP A 76 -2.94 19.35 21.80
CA ASP A 76 -4.35 19.02 21.66
C ASP A 76 -4.68 17.78 22.52
N PRO A 77 -5.17 17.98 23.75
CA PRO A 77 -5.54 16.88 24.64
C PRO A 77 -6.69 16.03 24.11
N ASP A 78 -7.53 16.55 23.22
CA ASP A 78 -8.70 15.83 22.69
C ASP A 78 -8.27 14.83 21.59
N ALA A 79 -7.17 15.11 20.88
CA ALA A 79 -6.58 14.20 19.88
C ALA A 79 -6.13 12.84 20.49
N ALA A 80 -5.82 12.83 21.78
CA ALA A 80 -5.47 11.61 22.54
C ALA A 80 -6.67 10.67 22.72
N ASP A 81 -7.85 11.24 22.95
CA ASP A 81 -9.08 10.49 23.22
C ASP A 81 -9.73 9.97 21.94
N GLU A 82 -9.62 10.70 20.82
CA GLU A 82 -10.13 10.26 19.51
C GLU A 82 -9.30 9.12 18.88
N ALA A 83 -8.01 9.06 19.17
CA ALA A 83 -7.11 8.00 18.70
C ALA A 83 -7.40 6.62 19.34
N ALA A 84 -8.09 6.59 20.48
CA ALA A 84 -8.59 5.37 21.10
C ALA A 84 -9.86 4.91 20.36
N GLY A 85 -9.69 4.25 19.21
CA GLY A 85 -10.82 3.69 18.46
C GLY A 85 -11.74 2.80 19.33
N PRO A 86 -12.94 2.40 18.85
CA PRO A 86 -13.96 1.72 19.64
C PRO A 86 -13.56 0.35 20.23
N ALA A 87 -12.37 -0.16 19.90
CA ALA A 87 -11.79 -1.40 20.43
C ALA A 87 -10.55 -1.18 21.33
N ALA A 88 -10.12 0.06 21.56
CA ALA A 88 -9.04 0.37 22.48
C ALA A 88 -9.61 0.43 23.91
N ASP A 89 -9.30 -0.57 24.73
CA ASP A 89 -9.50 -0.51 26.17
C ASP A 89 -8.94 0.84 26.69
N ALA A 90 -9.76 1.55 27.44
CA ALA A 90 -9.64 2.95 27.88
C ALA A 90 -8.44 3.25 28.82
N ALA A 91 -7.24 2.76 28.51
CA ALA A 91 -6.04 2.95 29.34
C ALA A 91 -4.73 2.97 28.55
N ALA A 92 -4.75 3.19 27.22
CA ALA A 92 -3.52 3.47 26.50
C ALA A 92 -3.08 4.92 26.78
N VAL A 93 -2.34 5.13 27.86
CA VAL A 93 -1.72 6.44 28.15
C VAL A 93 -0.90 6.86 26.93
N VAL A 94 -1.24 8.00 26.33
CA VAL A 94 -0.50 8.54 25.19
C VAL A 94 0.99 8.62 25.55
N GLY A 95 1.85 8.24 24.60
CA GLY A 95 3.29 8.18 24.80
C GLY A 95 3.83 6.88 25.43
N THR A 96 2.98 5.91 25.81
CA THR A 96 3.45 4.64 26.41
C THR A 96 3.36 3.41 25.50
N SER A 97 2.56 3.46 24.43
CA SER A 97 2.46 2.37 23.46
C SER A 97 2.61 2.88 22.02
N VAL A 98 3.35 2.11 21.22
CA VAL A 98 3.55 2.39 19.79
C VAL A 98 2.21 2.39 19.04
N HIS A 99 1.31 1.47 19.40
CA HIS A 99 -0.01 1.37 18.81
C HIS A 99 -0.87 2.63 19.02
N ALA A 100 -0.94 3.15 20.25
CA ALA A 100 -1.66 4.39 20.53
C ALA A 100 -1.01 5.60 19.84
N ALA A 101 0.32 5.64 19.78
CA ALA A 101 1.04 6.70 19.08
C ALA A 101 0.78 6.70 17.56
N LEU A 102 0.60 5.52 16.94
CA LEU A 102 0.14 5.42 15.55
C LEU A 102 -1.28 6.00 15.39
N GLY A 103 -2.21 5.66 16.28
CA GLY A 103 -3.56 6.23 16.25
C GLY A 103 -3.57 7.75 16.31
N VAL A 104 -2.79 8.34 17.22
CA VAL A 104 -2.66 9.82 17.34
C VAL A 104 -2.02 10.42 16.09
N LEU A 105 -0.94 9.83 15.58
CA LEU A 105 -0.25 10.35 14.40
C LEU A 105 -1.15 10.35 13.16
N PHE A 106 -1.84 9.24 12.89
CA PHE A 106 -2.72 9.08 11.73
C PHE A 106 -4.08 9.76 11.88
N GLY A 107 -4.45 10.17 13.10
CA GLY A 107 -5.59 11.04 13.35
C GLY A 107 -5.28 12.52 13.09
N GLU A 108 -4.06 12.97 13.41
CA GLU A 108 -3.65 14.38 13.28
C GLU A 108 -3.17 14.73 11.86
N PHE A 109 -2.42 13.84 11.21
CA PHE A 109 -1.77 14.14 9.93
C PHE A 109 -2.44 13.46 8.75
N GLU A 110 -2.51 14.18 7.62
CA GLU A 110 -2.93 13.60 6.35
C GLU A 110 -1.91 12.54 5.86
N PRO A 111 -2.37 11.50 5.12
CA PRO A 111 -1.49 10.42 4.64
C PRO A 111 -0.29 10.89 3.81
N ASP A 112 -0.44 11.98 3.06
CA ASP A 112 0.64 12.55 2.25
C ASP A 112 1.64 13.36 3.10
N GLU A 113 1.19 13.99 4.19
CA GLU A 113 2.09 14.60 5.14
C GLU A 113 2.93 13.53 5.85
N ILE A 114 2.29 12.42 6.26
CA ILE A 114 2.99 11.26 6.84
C ILE A 114 4.03 10.71 5.88
N ALA A 115 3.68 10.54 4.60
CA ALA A 115 4.62 10.08 3.59
C ALA A 115 5.80 11.04 3.42
N SER A 116 5.57 12.34 3.37
CA SER A 116 6.66 13.32 3.20
C SER A 116 7.61 13.41 4.41
N ARG A 117 7.13 13.09 5.62
CA ARG A 117 7.84 13.27 6.90
C ARG A 117 8.08 11.97 7.66
N HIS A 118 7.95 10.81 7.00
CA HIS A 118 7.98 9.50 7.64
C HIS A 118 9.21 9.27 8.55
N LYS A 119 10.39 9.74 8.13
CA LYS A 119 11.65 9.64 8.91
C LYS A 119 11.63 10.44 10.21
N GLU A 120 10.92 11.57 10.24
CA GLU A 120 10.73 12.38 11.45
C GLU A 120 9.91 11.62 12.50
N PHE A 121 8.95 10.82 12.02
CA PHE A 121 8.09 9.97 12.84
C PHE A 121 8.76 8.64 13.23
N GLY A 122 9.98 8.37 12.74
CA GLY A 122 10.69 7.13 13.00
C GLY A 122 10.14 5.94 12.20
N LEU A 123 9.49 6.24 11.08
CA LEU A 123 9.08 5.27 10.07
C LEU A 123 10.14 5.25 8.97
N GLU A 124 10.40 4.08 8.41
CA GLU A 124 11.14 3.90 7.16
C GLU A 124 10.18 3.37 6.11
N GLU A 125 10.23 3.94 4.91
CA GLU A 125 9.37 3.55 3.79
C GLU A 125 9.75 2.15 3.28
N GLY A 126 8.75 1.33 3.04
CA GLY A 126 8.87 0.01 2.42
C GLY A 126 8.37 0.05 0.98
N ASP A 127 7.92 -1.10 0.47
CA ASP A 127 7.35 -1.15 -0.86
C ASP A 127 6.03 -0.36 -0.94
N SER A 128 5.74 0.16 -2.12
CA SER A 128 4.48 0.85 -2.38
C SER A 128 3.87 0.41 -3.70
N THR A 129 2.54 0.42 -3.74
CA THR A 129 1.77 0.09 -4.93
C THR A 129 0.70 1.15 -5.14
N LEU A 130 0.63 1.69 -6.36
CA LEU A 130 -0.40 2.61 -6.80
C LEU A 130 -1.26 1.96 -7.89
N TRP A 131 -2.56 1.92 -7.66
CA TRP A 131 -3.56 1.47 -8.64
C TRP A 131 -4.40 2.65 -9.09
N VAL A 132 -4.55 2.80 -10.40
CA VAL A 132 -5.52 3.72 -11.01
C VAL A 132 -6.62 2.89 -11.63
N ALA A 133 -7.84 3.03 -11.12
CA ALA A 133 -9.01 2.32 -11.61
C ALA A 133 -10.01 3.28 -12.25
N ALA A 134 -10.65 2.84 -13.34
CA ALA A 134 -11.76 3.57 -13.94
C ALA A 134 -13.02 3.40 -13.10
N ALA A 135 -13.71 4.51 -12.81
CA ALA A 135 -15.02 4.51 -12.17
C ALA A 135 -16.11 4.81 -13.21
N ASP A 136 -17.29 4.22 -13.03
CA ASP A 136 -18.43 4.41 -13.93
C ASP A 136 -19.03 5.82 -13.80
N GLU A 137 -19.09 6.33 -12.56
CA GLU A 137 -19.69 7.63 -12.23
C GLU A 137 -18.78 8.40 -11.26
N PRO A 138 -18.74 9.75 -11.35
CA PRO A 138 -18.05 10.57 -10.36
C PRO A 138 -18.76 10.48 -9.00
N ALA A 139 -18.01 10.36 -7.91
CA ALA A 139 -18.56 10.35 -6.57
C ALA A 139 -19.25 11.70 -6.22
N GLU A 140 -20.35 11.65 -5.47
CA GLU A 140 -21.01 12.86 -5.00
C GLU A 140 -20.18 13.51 -3.87
N PRO A 141 -19.98 14.85 -3.90
CA PRO A 141 -19.25 15.52 -2.83
C PRO A 141 -19.90 15.30 -1.45
N GLY A 142 -19.11 14.79 -0.50
CA GLY A 142 -19.55 14.54 0.88
C GLY A 142 -20.22 13.18 1.09
N GLU A 143 -20.37 12.36 0.04
CA GLU A 143 -20.77 10.97 0.20
C GLU A 143 -19.61 10.15 0.78
N TRP A 144 -19.88 9.48 1.89
CA TRP A 144 -18.95 8.52 2.47
C TRP A 144 -19.09 7.23 1.67
N LEU A 145 -18.01 6.79 1.01
CA LEU A 145 -17.96 5.48 0.38
C LEU A 145 -18.28 4.43 1.44
N SER A 146 -19.23 3.55 1.16
CA SER A 146 -19.67 2.53 2.12
C SER A 146 -18.61 1.45 2.35
N ALA A 147 -17.78 1.16 1.34
CA ALA A 147 -16.66 0.23 1.41
C ALA A 147 -15.47 0.75 0.58
N PRO A 148 -14.75 1.78 1.03
CA PRO A 148 -13.64 2.39 0.27
C PRO A 148 -12.43 1.46 0.09
N PHE A 149 -12.37 0.37 0.87
CA PHE A 149 -11.29 -0.62 0.87
C PHE A 149 -11.74 -1.99 0.37
N ASP A 150 -12.94 -2.10 -0.23
CA ASP A 150 -13.27 -3.32 -0.96
C ASP A 150 -12.23 -3.50 -2.08
N GLN A 151 -11.89 -4.74 -2.42
CA GLN A 151 -10.82 -4.97 -3.41
C GLN A 151 -11.21 -4.28 -4.72
N ALA A 152 -10.37 -3.34 -5.17
CA ALA A 152 -10.56 -2.68 -6.45
C ALA A 152 -10.74 -3.75 -7.54
N ASP A 153 -11.80 -3.62 -8.33
CA ASP A 153 -12.09 -4.56 -9.41
C ASP A 153 -10.86 -4.67 -10.33
N PRO A 154 -10.17 -5.82 -10.37
CA PRO A 154 -8.94 -5.98 -11.14
C PRO A 154 -9.15 -5.70 -12.63
N GLN A 155 -10.38 -5.88 -13.16
CA GLN A 155 -10.71 -5.61 -14.57
C GLN A 155 -10.90 -4.11 -14.86
N ARG A 156 -10.98 -3.26 -13.82
CA ARG A 156 -11.10 -1.80 -13.93
C ARG A 156 -9.77 -1.08 -13.74
N VAL A 157 -8.70 -1.80 -13.37
CA VAL A 157 -7.37 -1.22 -13.21
C VAL A 157 -6.82 -0.82 -14.57
N VAL A 158 -6.69 0.48 -14.78
CA VAL A 158 -6.11 1.08 -15.99
C VAL A 158 -4.60 0.92 -15.96
N CYS A 159 -3.99 1.18 -14.81
CA CYS A 159 -2.56 0.99 -14.60
C CYS A 159 -2.23 0.69 -13.14
N ARG A 160 -1.15 -0.08 -12.98
CA ARG A 160 -0.53 -0.45 -11.71
C ARG A 160 0.94 -0.03 -11.74
N PHE A 161 1.38 0.66 -10.70
CA PHE A 161 2.77 1.01 -10.49
C PHE A 161 3.23 0.39 -9.18
N ASP A 162 4.26 -0.43 -9.22
CA ASP A 162 4.91 -0.99 -8.04
C ASP A 162 6.28 -0.35 -7.88
N VAL A 163 6.56 0.17 -6.70
CA VAL A 163 7.87 0.72 -6.31
C VAL A 163 8.37 -0.12 -5.16
N SER A 164 9.61 -0.61 -5.27
CA SER A 164 10.24 -1.37 -4.20
C SER A 164 11.35 -0.54 -3.57
N ALA A 165 11.32 -0.43 -2.23
CA ALA A 165 12.29 0.38 -1.49
C ALA A 165 13.73 -0.11 -1.69
N VAL A 166 13.94 -1.42 -1.85
CA VAL A 166 15.27 -2.02 -2.06
C VAL A 166 15.89 -1.57 -3.39
N PHE A 167 15.07 -1.43 -4.43
CA PHE A 167 15.54 -1.05 -5.76
C PHE A 167 15.58 0.47 -5.97
N ASP A 168 14.80 1.23 -5.20
CA ASP A 168 14.81 2.70 -5.24
C ASP A 168 16.10 3.27 -4.63
N GLU A 169 16.62 2.68 -3.55
CA GLU A 169 17.88 3.08 -2.93
C GLU A 169 19.10 2.92 -3.88
N GLU A 170 19.07 1.96 -4.82
CA GLU A 170 20.14 1.76 -5.81
C GLU A 170 20.15 2.83 -6.91
N LEU A 171 19.03 3.52 -7.18
CA LEU A 171 18.93 4.55 -8.22
C LEU A 171 19.26 5.96 -7.70
N GLY A 172 19.31 6.17 -6.39
CA GLY A 172 19.37 7.48 -5.75
C GLY A 172 20.76 8.10 -5.55
N ASP A 173 21.86 7.37 -5.75
CA ASP A 173 23.19 7.82 -5.28
C ASP A 173 24.27 8.01 -6.38
N ASP A 174 24.01 7.69 -7.66
CA ASP A 174 25.07 7.71 -8.71
C ASP A 174 24.77 8.47 -10.03
N ASP A 175 23.58 9.07 -10.25
CA ASP A 175 23.23 9.65 -11.57
C ASP A 175 23.02 11.18 -11.62
N LEU A 176 23.43 11.95 -10.59
CA LEU A 176 23.27 13.42 -10.56
C LEU A 176 24.55 14.25 -10.74
N MET A 177 25.66 13.69 -11.21
CA MET A 177 26.82 14.52 -11.58
C MET A 177 27.54 14.06 -12.85
N GLU A 178 27.12 14.57 -14.00
CA GLU A 178 28.07 15.17 -14.95
C GLU A 178 27.44 16.38 -15.65
N PRO A 179 27.90 17.62 -15.38
CA PRO A 179 27.57 18.74 -16.24
C PRO A 179 28.30 18.53 -17.56
N LEU A 180 27.55 18.34 -18.65
CA LEU A 180 28.09 18.35 -20.01
C LEU A 180 28.42 19.78 -20.45
N ASP A 181 29.40 20.39 -19.78
CA ASP A 181 30.24 21.41 -20.41
C ASP A 181 31.45 20.72 -21.03
N ARG A 182 31.33 20.39 -22.31
CA ARG A 182 32.47 20.40 -23.22
C ARG A 182 32.09 21.17 -24.48
N GLU A 183 32.37 22.47 -24.44
CA GLU A 183 32.73 23.22 -25.64
C GLU A 183 33.76 22.43 -26.47
N ARG A 184 33.49 22.24 -27.77
CA ARG A 184 34.40 22.58 -28.87
C ARG A 184 33.74 22.44 -30.24
#